data_AF-D6LFP2-F1
#
_entry.id   AF-D6LFP2-F1
#
_cell.length_a   1.000
_cell.length_b   1.000
_cell.length_c   1.000
_cell.angle_alpha   90.00
_cell.angle_beta   90.00
_cell.angle_gamma   90.00
#
_symmetry.space_group_name_H-M   'P 1'
#
loop_
_entity.id
_entity.type
_entity.pdbx_description
1 polymer ?
#
loop_
_entity_poly.entity_id
_entity_poly.type
_entity_poly.pdbx_seq_one_letter_code
_entity_poly.pdbx_strand_id
1 'polypeptide(L)'
;MRIRSVETAIRADVSRNIPNGVDALGIFDNLVQPIFPFPVESLSIILSFSEMEGPTMFQVRINAPNDDLVSKGDFGVLPDQFGYGRKVINLGGILISERGKYTIDIFELGVDKKLKFIKTRRLFFADYPPQREFTDAEKQAILEDESLIRVVKTEFKPFEFANDDTVKPIKLQISLDDSVPLEEGYIAVPEDNTILVKGKKFDLTGMRRHVEWMFGKPIPRQEEEPDEEK
;
A
#
# COMPACT_ATOMS: atom_id res chain seq x y z
N MET A 1 -18.73 -16.98 -21.30
CA MET A 1 -18.18 -15.81 -20.58
C MET A 1 -16.97 -16.18 -19.72
N ARG A 2 -15.86 -15.47 -19.89
CA ARG A 2 -14.61 -15.65 -19.15
C ARG A 2 -14.06 -14.32 -18.66
N ILE A 3 -13.61 -14.28 -17.40
CA ILE A 3 -12.80 -13.17 -16.87
C ILE A 3 -11.39 -13.27 -17.47
N ARG A 4 -11.06 -12.32 -18.34
CA ARG A 4 -9.79 -12.26 -19.07
C ARG A 4 -8.67 -11.70 -18.19
N SER A 5 -8.88 -10.53 -17.59
CA SER A 5 -7.94 -9.93 -16.65
C SER A 5 -8.65 -9.14 -15.55
N VAL A 6 -7.94 -9.01 -14.44
CA VAL A 6 -8.25 -8.15 -13.31
C VAL A 6 -6.96 -7.44 -12.99
N GLU A 7 -6.94 -6.12 -13.13
CA GLU A 7 -5.77 -5.28 -12.93
C GLU A 7 -6.09 -4.22 -11.89
N THR A 8 -5.08 -3.81 -11.13
CA THR A 8 -5.18 -2.73 -10.15
C THR A 8 -4.27 -1.59 -10.57
N ALA A 9 -4.76 -0.36 -10.45
CA ALA A 9 -4.03 0.85 -10.80
C ALA A 9 -4.28 1.95 -9.77
N ILE A 10 -3.37 2.92 -9.65
CA ILE A 10 -3.60 4.12 -8.84
C ILE A 10 -4.81 4.87 -9.37
N ARG A 11 -4.90 5.01 -10.70
CA ARG A 11 -6.04 5.61 -11.38
C ARG A 11 -6.25 4.99 -12.75
N ALA A 12 -7.50 4.80 -13.13
CA ALA A 12 -7.87 4.42 -14.48
C ALA A 12 -9.19 5.07 -14.90
N ASP A 13 -9.30 5.35 -16.20
CA ASP A 13 -10.49 5.92 -16.82
C ASP A 13 -10.72 5.25 -18.18
N VAL A 14 -11.99 5.12 -18.60
CA VAL A 14 -12.29 4.62 -19.95
C VAL A 14 -11.76 5.62 -20.96
N SER A 15 -10.98 5.13 -21.93
CA SER A 15 -10.33 6.00 -22.91
C SER A 15 -11.37 6.69 -23.78
N ARG A 16 -11.19 8.00 -23.98
CA ARG A 16 -12.03 8.79 -24.89
C ARG A 16 -11.66 8.61 -26.36
N ASN A 17 -10.43 8.17 -26.62
CA ASN A 17 -9.84 8.13 -27.96
C ASN A 17 -9.79 6.73 -28.56
N ILE A 18 -9.77 5.70 -27.71
CA ILE A 18 -9.66 4.29 -28.15
C ILE A 18 -10.93 3.56 -27.72
N PRO A 19 -11.75 3.05 -28.68
CA PRO A 19 -12.90 2.22 -28.35
C PRO A 19 -12.48 1.02 -27.48
N ASN A 20 -13.17 0.82 -26.35
CA ASN A 20 -12.85 -0.17 -25.33
C ASN A 20 -11.45 -0.04 -24.69
N GLY A 21 -10.70 1.01 -24.99
CA GLY A 21 -9.43 1.34 -24.35
C GLY A 21 -9.62 1.82 -22.92
N VAL A 22 -8.60 1.66 -22.10
CA VAL A 22 -8.52 2.22 -20.75
C VAL A 22 -7.20 2.94 -20.62
N ASP A 23 -7.28 4.19 -20.19
CA ASP A 23 -6.12 4.98 -19.83
C ASP A 23 -5.87 4.74 -18.34
N ALA A 24 -4.72 4.15 -18.00
CA ALA A 24 -4.38 3.75 -16.63
C ALA A 24 -3.03 4.33 -16.22
N LEU A 25 -2.99 4.87 -15.01
CA LEU A 25 -1.79 5.41 -14.36
C LEU A 25 -1.38 4.47 -13.23
N GLY A 26 -0.14 4.00 -13.29
CA GLY A 26 0.48 3.18 -12.24
C GLY A 26 -0.28 1.87 -12.01
N ILE A 27 -0.31 0.98 -13.02
CA ILE A 27 -0.78 -0.40 -12.83
C ILE A 27 0.24 -1.13 -11.95
N PHE A 28 -0.24 -1.85 -10.94
CA PHE A 28 0.61 -2.59 -10.01
C PHE A 28 -0.03 -3.89 -9.54
N ASP A 29 0.81 -4.78 -9.01
CA ASP A 29 0.41 -6.02 -8.35
C ASP A 29 0.86 -6.10 -6.88
N ASN A 30 1.74 -5.18 -6.45
CA ASN A 30 2.23 -5.07 -5.08
C ASN A 30 2.18 -3.61 -4.63
N LEU A 31 1.81 -3.41 -3.37
CA LEU A 31 1.73 -2.12 -2.70
C LEU A 31 2.59 -2.19 -1.44
N VAL A 32 3.73 -1.52 -1.47
CA VAL A 32 4.71 -1.56 -0.37
C VAL A 32 4.52 -0.34 0.52
N GLN A 33 4.26 -0.58 1.80
CA GLN A 33 4.09 0.50 2.79
C GLN A 33 4.78 0.15 4.11
N PRO A 34 5.42 1.12 4.77
CA PRO A 34 6.14 0.87 6.02
C PRO A 34 5.22 0.67 7.23
N ILE A 35 3.96 1.10 7.14
CA ILE A 35 3.04 1.14 8.28
C ILE A 35 1.65 0.69 7.82
N PHE A 36 0.95 -0.05 8.70
CA PHE A 36 -0.46 -0.40 8.55
C PHE A 36 -1.22 -0.02 9.84
N PRO A 37 -2.52 0.32 9.75
CA PRO A 37 -3.26 0.51 8.51
C PRO A 37 -2.85 1.81 7.81
N PHE A 38 -3.01 1.88 6.48
CA PHE A 38 -2.73 3.11 5.71
C PHE A 38 -3.87 3.42 4.72
N PRO A 39 -4.24 4.70 4.56
CA PRO A 39 -5.25 5.10 3.59
C PRO A 39 -4.65 5.15 2.18
N VAL A 40 -5.44 4.70 1.20
CA VAL A 40 -5.19 4.89 -0.23
C VAL A 40 -6.28 5.79 -0.78
N GLU A 41 -5.90 6.99 -1.21
CA GLU A 41 -6.85 8.02 -1.66
C GLU A 41 -7.62 7.60 -2.92
N SER A 42 -6.91 6.95 -3.85
CA SER A 42 -7.48 6.49 -5.12
C SER A 42 -6.93 5.13 -5.48
N LEU A 43 -7.86 4.23 -5.82
CA LEU A 43 -7.54 2.93 -6.38
C LEU A 43 -8.55 2.60 -7.47
N SER A 44 -8.06 2.17 -8.63
CA SER A 44 -8.90 1.71 -9.74
C SER A 44 -8.69 0.23 -9.97
N ILE A 45 -9.80 -0.48 -10.21
CA ILE A 45 -9.80 -1.87 -10.64
C ILE A 45 -10.32 -1.93 -12.07
N ILE A 46 -9.55 -2.55 -12.94
CA ILE A 46 -9.90 -2.75 -14.35
C ILE A 46 -10.29 -4.21 -14.53
N LEU A 47 -11.54 -4.46 -14.91
CA LEU A 47 -12.07 -5.78 -15.17
C LEU A 47 -12.29 -5.95 -16.68
N SER A 48 -11.67 -6.97 -17.24
CA SER A 48 -11.85 -7.34 -18.65
C SER A 48 -12.52 -8.70 -18.78
N PHE A 49 -13.54 -8.76 -19.61
CA PHE A 49 -14.36 -9.94 -19.89
C PHE A 49 -14.28 -10.32 -21.36
N SER A 50 -14.52 -11.59 -21.66
CA SER A 50 -14.52 -12.15 -23.01
C SER A 50 -15.60 -13.21 -23.14
N GLU A 51 -16.00 -13.53 -24.37
CA GLU A 51 -17.07 -14.51 -24.67
C GLU A 51 -18.38 -14.12 -23.97
N MET A 52 -18.70 -12.83 -23.95
CA MET A 52 -19.98 -12.32 -23.46
C MET A 52 -21.02 -12.40 -24.58
N GLU A 53 -22.17 -12.99 -24.29
CA GLU A 53 -23.27 -13.17 -25.26
C GLU A 53 -24.21 -11.96 -25.32
N GLY A 54 -24.13 -11.06 -24.35
CA GLY A 54 -24.96 -9.86 -24.26
C GLY A 54 -24.63 -9.01 -23.03
N PRO A 55 -25.41 -7.95 -22.77
CA PRO A 55 -25.28 -7.14 -21.56
C PRO A 55 -25.39 -8.01 -20.30
N THR A 56 -24.48 -7.84 -19.35
CA THR A 56 -24.45 -8.66 -18.12
C THR A 56 -24.24 -7.78 -16.90
N MET A 57 -24.96 -8.10 -15.81
CA MET A 57 -24.81 -7.46 -14.51
C MET A 57 -23.89 -8.28 -13.62
N PHE A 58 -23.00 -7.61 -12.91
CA PHE A 58 -22.05 -8.21 -12.00
C PHE A 58 -22.13 -7.58 -10.62
N GLN A 59 -21.79 -8.38 -9.62
CA GLN A 59 -21.42 -7.91 -8.29
C GLN A 59 -19.96 -8.28 -8.05
N VAL A 60 -19.22 -7.37 -7.42
CA VAL A 60 -17.89 -7.66 -6.91
C VAL A 60 -17.78 -7.40 -5.42
N ARG A 61 -16.91 -8.16 -4.77
CA ARG A 61 -16.55 -8.01 -3.36
C ARG A 61 -15.05 -8.02 -3.23
N ILE A 62 -14.51 -6.99 -2.59
CA ILE A 62 -13.08 -6.86 -2.31
C ILE A 62 -12.87 -7.30 -0.89
N ASN A 63 -11.96 -8.25 -0.70
CA ASN A 63 -11.69 -8.83 0.61
C ASN A 63 -10.24 -8.57 1.04
N ALA A 64 -10.08 -8.34 2.33
CA ALA A 64 -8.79 -8.21 3.01
C ALA A 64 -8.11 -9.58 3.17
N PRO A 65 -6.83 -9.63 3.59
CA PRO A 65 -6.10 -10.88 3.79
C PRO A 65 -6.73 -11.84 4.81
N ASN A 66 -7.49 -11.30 5.76
CA ASN A 66 -8.25 -12.05 6.75
C ASN A 66 -9.67 -12.42 6.28
N ASP A 67 -9.97 -12.26 4.99
CA ASP A 67 -11.28 -12.43 4.33
C ASP A 67 -12.38 -11.44 4.76
N ASP A 68 -12.06 -10.38 5.51
CA ASP A 68 -13.02 -9.32 5.81
C ASP A 68 -13.39 -8.54 4.54
N LEU A 69 -14.67 -8.20 4.43
CA LEU A 69 -15.17 -7.40 3.30
C LEU A 69 -14.69 -5.96 3.42
N VAL A 70 -13.82 -5.54 2.49
CA VAL A 70 -13.35 -4.16 2.36
C VAL A 70 -14.36 -3.29 1.63
N SER A 71 -14.88 -3.78 0.51
CA SER A 71 -15.83 -3.03 -0.32
C SER A 71 -16.66 -3.96 -1.21
N LYS A 72 -17.85 -3.51 -1.62
CA LYS A 72 -18.72 -4.23 -2.56
C LYS A 72 -19.37 -3.27 -3.54
N GLY A 73 -19.67 -3.73 -4.74
CA GLY A 73 -20.37 -2.92 -5.73
C GLY A 73 -20.98 -3.74 -6.86
N ASP A 74 -22.06 -3.22 -7.43
CA ASP A 74 -22.76 -3.80 -8.57
C ASP A 74 -22.56 -2.93 -9.81
N PHE A 75 -22.41 -3.53 -10.99
CA PHE A 75 -22.26 -2.81 -12.24
C PHE A 75 -22.72 -3.64 -13.46
N GLY A 76 -23.13 -2.95 -14.51
CA GLY A 76 -23.38 -3.55 -15.82
C GLY A 76 -22.17 -3.44 -16.74
N VAL A 77 -22.00 -4.45 -17.59
CA VAL A 77 -21.03 -4.44 -18.70
C VAL A 77 -21.76 -4.77 -19.99
N LEU A 78 -21.57 -3.90 -20.99
CA LEU A 78 -22.04 -4.11 -22.36
C LEU A 78 -20.85 -4.65 -23.18
N PRO A 79 -20.97 -5.83 -23.82
CA PRO A 79 -19.92 -6.30 -24.69
C PRO A 79 -19.92 -5.58 -26.04
N ASP A 80 -18.76 -5.56 -26.68
CA ASP A 80 -18.62 -5.17 -28.07
C ASP A 80 -19.10 -6.28 -29.04
N GLN A 81 -19.02 -5.98 -30.33
CA GLN A 81 -19.43 -6.90 -31.41
C GLN A 81 -18.67 -8.24 -31.43
N PHE A 82 -17.55 -8.35 -30.70
CA PHE A 82 -16.75 -9.57 -30.57
C PHE A 82 -16.93 -10.25 -29.21
N GLY A 83 -17.85 -9.78 -28.37
CA GLY A 83 -18.10 -10.34 -27.05
C GLY A 83 -17.09 -9.92 -25.98
N TYR A 84 -16.32 -8.85 -26.19
CA TYR A 84 -15.43 -8.28 -25.17
C TYR A 84 -16.10 -7.15 -24.41
N GLY A 85 -16.03 -7.20 -23.09
CA GLY A 85 -16.52 -6.14 -22.21
C GLY A 85 -15.43 -5.68 -21.27
N ARG A 86 -15.46 -4.41 -20.89
CA ARG A 86 -14.55 -3.86 -19.89
C ARG A 86 -15.27 -2.94 -18.92
N LYS A 87 -14.86 -2.97 -17.65
CA LYS A 87 -15.32 -2.04 -16.63
C LYS A 87 -14.14 -1.51 -15.83
N VAL A 88 -14.14 -0.19 -15.62
CA VAL A 88 -13.29 0.44 -14.61
C VAL A 88 -14.13 0.72 -13.38
N ILE A 89 -13.64 0.33 -12.22
CA ILE A 89 -14.23 0.58 -10.91
C ILE A 89 -13.25 1.46 -10.14
N ASN A 90 -13.66 2.70 -9.88
CA ASN A 90 -12.88 3.63 -9.09
C ASN A 90 -13.36 3.55 -7.63
N LEU A 91 -12.48 3.07 -6.76
CA LEU A 91 -12.69 3.06 -5.32
C LEU A 91 -12.20 4.40 -4.78
N GLY A 92 -13.10 5.16 -4.15
CA GLY A 92 -12.69 6.30 -3.34
C GLY A 92 -12.07 5.82 -2.04
N GLY A 93 -11.08 6.55 -1.52
CA GLY A 93 -10.52 6.45 -0.17
C GLY A 93 -10.73 5.12 0.54
N ILE A 94 -9.86 4.13 0.28
CA ILE A 94 -9.91 2.82 0.94
C ILE A 94 -8.85 2.73 2.03
N LEU A 95 -9.15 2.02 3.10
CA LEU A 95 -8.17 1.71 4.15
C LEU A 95 -7.58 0.33 3.90
N ILE A 96 -6.26 0.26 3.72
CA ILE A 96 -5.53 -1.00 3.69
C ILE A 96 -5.16 -1.33 5.13
N SER A 97 -5.90 -2.29 5.71
CA SER A 97 -5.85 -2.64 7.13
C SER A 97 -4.58 -3.35 7.54
N GLU A 98 -4.10 -4.28 6.72
CA GLU A 98 -3.03 -5.21 7.09
C GLU A 98 -2.24 -5.68 5.87
N ARG A 99 -1.09 -6.30 6.13
CA ARG A 99 -0.28 -6.92 5.09
C ARG A 99 -0.92 -8.20 4.59
N GLY A 100 -0.67 -8.52 3.32
CA GLY A 100 -1.04 -9.78 2.71
C GLY A 100 -1.80 -9.62 1.41
N LYS A 101 -2.51 -10.69 1.04
CA LYS A 101 -3.16 -10.81 -0.26
C LYS A 101 -4.57 -10.23 -0.24
N TYR A 102 -4.78 -9.13 -0.96
CA TYR A 102 -6.12 -8.61 -1.22
C TYR A 102 -6.73 -9.30 -2.44
N THR A 103 -8.02 -9.62 -2.35
CA THR A 103 -8.72 -10.39 -3.40
C THR A 103 -10.01 -9.71 -3.84
N ILE A 104 -10.49 -10.13 -5.00
CA ILE A 104 -11.81 -9.76 -5.52
C ILE A 104 -12.58 -11.02 -5.89
N ASP A 105 -13.78 -11.17 -5.33
CA ASP A 105 -14.77 -12.14 -5.75
C ASP A 105 -15.69 -11.51 -6.78
N ILE A 106 -15.92 -12.22 -7.87
CA ILE A 106 -16.73 -11.75 -8.99
C ILE A 106 -17.93 -12.68 -9.14
N PHE A 107 -19.12 -12.09 -9.15
CA PHE A 107 -20.40 -12.77 -9.27
C PHE A 107 -21.15 -12.23 -10.50
N GLU A 108 -21.85 -13.12 -11.19
CA GLU A 108 -22.86 -12.78 -12.18
C GLU A 108 -24.20 -12.62 -11.47
N LEU A 109 -24.92 -11.53 -11.75
CA LEU A 109 -26.28 -11.34 -11.24
C LEU A 109 -27.28 -11.88 -12.27
N GLY A 110 -27.91 -13.01 -11.93
CA GLY A 110 -28.92 -13.64 -12.77
C GLY A 110 -30.22 -12.84 -12.85
N VAL A 111 -31.07 -13.19 -13.82
CA VAL A 111 -32.39 -12.58 -14.04
C VAL A 111 -33.31 -12.74 -12.82
N ASP A 112 -33.12 -13.82 -12.05
CA ASP A 112 -33.81 -14.09 -10.79
C ASP A 112 -33.22 -13.36 -9.57
N LYS A 113 -32.29 -12.41 -9.81
CA LYS A 113 -31.52 -11.68 -8.81
C LYS A 113 -30.64 -12.56 -7.92
N LYS A 114 -30.40 -13.82 -8.29
CA LYS A 114 -29.43 -14.66 -7.57
C LYS A 114 -28.03 -14.40 -8.07
N LEU A 115 -27.09 -14.40 -7.13
CA LEU A 115 -25.68 -14.27 -7.41
C LEU A 115 -25.10 -15.64 -7.76
N LYS A 116 -24.56 -15.76 -8.96
CA LYS A 116 -23.78 -16.91 -9.39
C LYS A 116 -22.30 -16.55 -9.25
N PHE A 117 -21.61 -17.21 -8.34
CA PHE A 117 -20.17 -17.04 -8.19
C PHE A 117 -19.45 -17.45 -9.48
N ILE A 118 -18.57 -16.57 -9.98
CA ILE A 118 -17.75 -16.85 -11.16
C ILE A 118 -16.36 -17.27 -10.70
N LYS A 119 -15.64 -16.39 -9.98
CA LYS A 119 -14.24 -16.61 -9.61
C LYS A 119 -13.73 -15.59 -8.59
N THR A 120 -12.76 -16.02 -7.79
CA THR A 120 -11.90 -15.14 -6.99
C THR A 120 -10.61 -14.84 -7.76
N ARG A 121 -10.18 -13.58 -7.77
CA ARG A 121 -8.89 -13.15 -8.34
C ARG A 121 -8.09 -12.37 -7.29
N ARG A 122 -6.77 -12.41 -7.41
CA ARG A 122 -5.88 -11.52 -6.65
C ARG A 122 -6.02 -10.12 -7.24
N LEU A 123 -6.12 -9.10 -6.37
CA LEU A 123 -5.94 -7.71 -6.76
C LEU A 123 -4.45 -7.34 -6.66
N PHE A 124 -3.95 -7.24 -5.43
CA PHE A 124 -2.56 -6.93 -5.13
C PHE A 124 -2.12 -7.59 -3.81
N PHE A 125 -0.82 -7.61 -3.55
CA PHE A 125 -0.29 -7.83 -2.22
C PHE A 125 0.06 -6.49 -1.56
N ALA A 126 -0.31 -6.33 -0.29
CA ALA A 126 0.19 -5.23 0.52
C ALA A 126 1.30 -5.77 1.42
N ASP A 127 2.51 -5.22 1.32
CA ASP A 127 3.67 -5.74 2.03
C ASP A 127 4.50 -4.63 2.67
N TYR A 128 5.32 -5.02 3.65
CA TYR A 128 6.36 -4.15 4.17
C TYR A 128 7.50 -4.00 3.17
N PRO A 129 8.33 -2.94 3.30
CA PRO A 129 9.59 -2.87 2.59
C PRO A 129 10.40 -4.17 2.76
N PRO A 130 11.13 -4.61 1.72
CA PRO A 130 12.03 -5.73 1.85
C PRO A 130 13.06 -5.43 2.94
N GLN A 131 13.48 -6.48 3.66
CA GLN A 131 14.57 -6.35 4.62
C GLN A 131 15.89 -6.14 3.87
N ARG A 132 16.70 -5.18 4.32
CA ARG A 132 18.03 -4.98 3.76
C ARG A 132 19.03 -5.86 4.51
N GLU A 133 19.82 -6.61 3.76
CA GLU A 133 20.94 -7.37 4.32
C GLU A 133 22.19 -6.48 4.29
N PHE A 134 22.90 -6.43 5.42
CA PHE A 134 24.19 -5.76 5.54
C PHE A 134 25.27 -6.80 5.80
N THR A 135 26.36 -6.74 5.04
CA THR A 135 27.57 -7.49 5.38
C THR A 135 28.35 -6.77 6.49
N ASP A 136 29.13 -7.49 7.29
CA ASP A 136 29.93 -6.87 8.36
C ASP A 136 30.91 -5.82 7.81
N ALA A 137 31.48 -6.07 6.62
CA ALA A 137 32.37 -5.12 5.94
C ALA A 137 31.64 -3.83 5.52
N GLU A 138 30.40 -3.95 5.02
CA GLU A 138 29.58 -2.78 4.66
C GLU A 138 29.20 -1.97 5.89
N LYS A 139 28.81 -2.63 6.98
CA LYS A 139 28.53 -1.93 8.25
C LYS A 139 29.75 -1.13 8.71
N GLN A 140 30.91 -1.75 8.72
CA GLN A 140 32.14 -1.10 9.15
C GLN A 140 32.47 0.12 8.26
N ALA A 141 32.35 -0.01 6.94
CA ALA A 141 32.57 1.09 6.02
C ALA A 141 31.60 2.27 6.25
N ILE A 142 30.32 1.99 6.56
CA ILE A 142 29.33 3.03 6.88
C ILE A 142 29.64 3.70 8.22
N LEU A 143 30.12 2.95 9.22
CA LEU A 143 30.42 3.48 10.55
C LEU A 143 31.67 4.37 10.56
N GLU A 144 32.65 4.09 9.69
CA GLU A 144 33.88 4.86 9.55
C GLU A 144 33.69 6.18 8.78
N ASP A 145 32.68 6.27 7.92
CA ASP A 145 32.39 7.48 7.14
C ASP A 145 31.33 8.36 7.83
N GLU A 146 31.78 9.45 8.44
CA GLU A 146 30.93 10.42 9.13
C GLU A 146 29.97 11.19 8.20
N SER A 147 30.19 11.15 6.88
CA SER A 147 29.31 11.79 5.91
C SER A 147 28.05 10.96 5.60
N LEU A 148 27.96 9.74 6.12
CA LEU A 148 26.87 8.81 5.87
C LEU A 148 25.88 8.72 7.03
N ILE A 149 24.63 8.40 6.70
CA ILE A 149 23.58 8.17 7.68
C ILE A 149 23.86 6.86 8.43
N ARG A 150 24.11 6.98 9.74
CA ARG A 150 24.29 5.86 10.68
C ARG A 150 23.22 5.79 11.77
N VAL A 151 22.51 6.89 11.99
CA VAL A 151 21.42 7.01 12.96
C VAL A 151 20.27 7.74 12.29
N VAL A 152 19.07 7.20 12.45
CA VAL A 152 17.84 7.83 12.00
C VAL A 152 16.92 8.03 13.20
N LYS A 153 16.37 9.23 13.29
CA LYS A 153 15.37 9.61 14.28
C LYS A 153 14.04 9.82 13.58
N THR A 154 13.00 9.18 14.09
CA THR A 154 11.66 9.27 13.52
C THR A 154 10.62 9.37 14.61
N GLU A 155 9.46 9.91 14.28
CA GLU A 155 8.32 9.93 15.19
C GLU A 155 7.24 8.99 14.65
N PHE A 156 6.64 8.22 15.54
CA PHE A 156 5.55 7.31 15.21
C PHE A 156 4.29 7.70 15.98
N LYS A 157 3.21 7.91 15.24
CA LYS A 157 1.86 8.09 15.77
C LYS A 157 0.91 7.24 14.94
N PRO A 158 0.21 6.25 15.53
CA PRO A 158 -0.72 5.41 14.77
C PRO A 158 -1.81 6.24 14.09
N PHE A 159 -2.19 5.83 12.88
CA PHE A 159 -3.21 6.53 12.08
C PHE A 159 -4.53 6.70 12.84
N GLU A 160 -4.97 5.67 13.58
CA GLU A 160 -6.20 5.73 14.39
C GLU A 160 -6.20 6.82 15.46
N PHE A 161 -5.01 7.24 15.90
CA PHE A 161 -4.85 8.28 16.91
C PHE A 161 -4.31 9.58 16.34
N ALA A 162 -4.15 9.71 15.02
CA ALA A 162 -3.48 10.87 14.39
C ALA A 162 -4.05 12.21 14.88
N ASN A 163 -5.37 12.31 15.03
CA ASN A 163 -6.08 13.50 15.50
C ASN A 163 -6.36 13.54 17.02
N ASP A 164 -5.84 12.59 17.79
CA ASP A 164 -5.97 12.55 19.25
C ASP A 164 -4.77 13.25 19.90
N ASP A 165 -4.99 14.44 20.46
CA ASP A 165 -3.95 15.25 21.12
C ASP A 165 -3.48 14.64 22.45
N THR A 166 -4.23 13.71 23.03
CA THR A 166 -3.82 13.00 24.25
C THR A 166 -2.76 11.94 23.97
N VAL A 167 -2.59 11.53 22.70
CA VAL A 167 -1.57 10.58 22.27
C VAL A 167 -0.40 11.37 21.67
N LYS A 168 0.69 11.49 22.44
CA LYS A 168 1.92 12.09 21.93
C LYS A 168 2.62 11.15 20.94
N PRO A 169 3.25 11.68 19.88
CA PRO A 169 4.12 10.88 19.02
C PRO A 169 5.23 10.21 19.84
N ILE A 170 5.52 8.96 19.48
CA ILE A 170 6.60 8.20 20.08
C ILE A 170 7.87 8.49 19.28
N LYS A 171 8.89 9.03 19.95
CA LYS A 171 10.18 9.33 19.34
C LYS A 171 11.06 8.08 19.33
N LEU A 172 11.44 7.65 18.13
CA LEU A 172 12.20 6.42 17.89
C LEU A 172 13.56 6.78 17.32
N GLN A 173 14.61 6.20 17.89
CA GLN A 173 15.96 6.26 17.36
C GLN A 173 16.38 4.86 16.90
N ILE A 174 16.80 4.76 15.65
CA ILE A 174 17.27 3.51 15.05
C ILE A 174 18.70 3.78 14.57
N SER A 175 19.64 3.08 15.18
CA SER A 175 21.06 3.18 14.90
C SER A 175 21.51 1.94 14.12
N LEU A 176 22.51 2.09 13.26
CA LEU A 176 23.18 0.95 12.63
C LEU A 176 24.06 0.19 13.64
N ASP A 177 24.55 0.91 14.66
CA ASP A 177 25.31 0.37 15.80
C ASP A 177 24.52 0.56 17.10
N ASP A 178 24.22 -0.56 17.77
CA ASP A 178 23.46 -0.62 19.02
C ASP A 178 24.24 -0.04 20.21
N SER A 179 25.55 0.21 20.07
CA SER A 179 26.38 0.85 21.10
C SER A 179 26.12 2.36 21.23
N VAL A 180 25.49 2.97 20.22
CA VAL A 180 25.22 4.41 20.19
C VAL A 180 24.19 4.78 21.26
N PRO A 181 24.50 5.74 22.15
CA PRO A 181 23.57 6.16 23.19
C PRO A 181 22.29 6.73 22.59
N LEU A 182 21.16 6.43 23.25
CA LEU A 182 19.87 7.02 22.92
C LEU A 182 19.84 8.48 23.37
N GLU A 183 19.32 9.36 22.52
CA GLU A 183 19.09 10.75 22.89
C GLU A 183 17.91 10.91 23.87
N GLU A 184 17.92 12.01 24.61
CA GLU A 184 16.90 12.28 25.62
C GLU A 184 15.49 12.31 25.01
N GLY A 185 14.60 11.49 25.57
CA GLY A 185 13.22 11.35 25.11
C GLY A 185 13.02 10.44 23.91
N TYR A 186 14.08 9.85 23.34
CA TYR A 186 13.99 8.81 22.33
C TYR A 186 14.05 7.41 22.95
N ILE A 187 13.36 6.47 22.32
CA ILE A 187 13.46 5.04 22.63
C ILE A 187 13.99 4.28 21.41
N ALA A 188 14.68 3.17 21.64
CA ALA A 188 14.99 2.20 20.59
C ALA A 188 13.72 1.48 20.12
N VAL A 189 13.72 1.01 18.87
CA VAL A 189 12.67 0.08 18.39
C VAL A 189 12.81 -1.24 19.15
N PRO A 190 11.73 -1.77 19.78
CA PRO A 190 11.76 -3.05 20.46
C PRO A 190 12.22 -4.21 19.55
N GLU A 191 12.86 -5.23 20.11
CA GLU A 191 13.35 -6.38 19.33
C GLU A 191 12.24 -7.15 18.62
N ASP A 192 11.06 -7.25 19.24
CA ASP A 192 9.85 -7.87 18.67
C ASP A 192 9.10 -6.92 17.70
N ASN A 193 9.70 -5.76 17.40
CA ASN A 193 9.15 -4.67 16.59
C ASN A 193 7.74 -4.24 17.02
N THR A 194 7.31 -4.47 18.26
CA THR A 194 5.94 -4.19 18.69
C THR A 194 5.90 -3.07 19.72
N ILE A 195 4.96 -2.13 19.57
CA ILE A 195 4.71 -1.09 20.58
C ILE A 195 3.24 -1.06 21.02
N LEU A 196 3.03 -0.74 22.31
CA LEU A 196 1.71 -0.61 22.91
C LEU A 196 1.30 0.86 22.99
N VAL A 197 0.20 1.22 22.33
CA VAL A 197 -0.41 2.55 22.41
C VAL A 197 -1.86 2.40 22.85
N LYS A 198 -2.21 2.96 24.01
CA LYS A 198 -3.56 2.84 24.62
C LYS A 198 -4.10 1.40 24.66
N GLY A 199 -3.22 0.42 24.94
CA GLY A 199 -3.58 -1.00 25.04
C GLY A 199 -3.68 -1.75 23.71
N LYS A 200 -3.46 -1.09 22.57
CA LYS A 200 -3.36 -1.74 21.24
C LYS A 200 -1.90 -1.96 20.86
N LYS A 201 -1.61 -3.12 20.27
CA LYS A 201 -0.29 -3.48 19.72
C LYS A 201 -0.17 -2.99 18.28
N PHE A 202 0.97 -2.38 17.96
CA PHE A 202 1.31 -1.92 16.61
C PHE A 202 2.64 -2.53 16.17
N ASP A 203 2.69 -3.03 14.94
CA ASP A 203 3.87 -3.62 14.31
C ASP A 203 4.70 -2.55 13.59
N LEU A 204 5.95 -2.41 14.01
CA LEU A 204 6.95 -1.46 13.51
C LEU A 204 7.93 -2.10 12.52
N THR A 205 7.74 -3.36 12.13
CA THR A 205 8.63 -4.11 11.23
C THR A 205 8.87 -3.34 9.93
N GLY A 206 7.80 -2.81 9.31
CA GLY A 206 7.93 -2.06 8.06
C GLY A 206 8.67 -0.73 8.22
N MET A 207 8.46 -0.04 9.33
CA MET A 207 9.16 1.20 9.65
C MET A 207 10.65 0.94 9.87
N ARG A 208 11.01 -0.11 10.63
CA ARG A 208 12.40 -0.52 10.82
C ARG A 208 13.07 -0.80 9.49
N ARG A 209 12.45 -1.62 8.64
CA ARG A 209 12.98 -1.95 7.30
C ARG A 209 13.11 -0.72 6.43
N HIS A 210 12.13 0.18 6.44
CA HIS A 210 12.20 1.44 5.71
C HIS A 210 13.43 2.26 6.13
N VAL A 211 13.72 2.30 7.42
CA VAL A 211 14.87 3.01 7.98
C VAL A 211 16.20 2.36 7.61
N GLU A 212 16.26 1.03 7.57
CA GLU A 212 17.46 0.30 7.11
C GLU A 212 17.90 0.70 5.69
N TRP A 213 16.96 1.07 4.81
CA TRP A 213 17.27 1.56 3.46
C TRP A 213 17.94 2.94 3.43
N MET A 214 17.87 3.71 4.52
CA MET A 214 18.52 5.01 4.62
C MET A 214 19.99 4.91 5.05
N PHE A 215 20.40 3.85 5.74
CA PHE A 215 21.78 3.74 6.21
C PHE A 215 22.80 3.72 5.06
N GLY A 216 23.94 4.38 5.23
CA GLY A 216 24.96 4.47 4.19
C GLY A 216 24.60 5.40 3.02
N LYS A 217 23.45 6.08 3.06
CA LYS A 217 23.18 7.23 2.18
C LYS A 217 23.92 8.46 2.71
N PRO A 218 24.30 9.40 1.84
CA PRO A 218 24.90 10.66 2.30
C PRO A 218 23.90 11.43 3.16
N ILE A 219 24.40 12.06 4.21
CA ILE A 219 23.60 12.97 5.04
C ILE A 219 23.17 14.15 4.13
N PRO A 220 21.86 14.47 4.06
CA PRO A 220 21.38 15.60 3.28
C PRO A 220 22.11 16.87 3.70
N ARG A 221 22.68 17.60 2.72
CA ARG A 221 23.20 18.95 2.97
C ARG A 221 21.99 19.83 3.26
N GLN A 222 22.03 20.61 4.34
CA GLN A 222 21.07 21.70 4.48
C GLN A 222 21.28 22.63 3.29
N GLU A 223 20.25 22.83 2.47
CA GLU A 223 20.26 23.93 1.52
C GLU A 223 20.39 25.20 2.37
N GLU A 224 21.49 25.94 2.19
CA GLU A 224 21.61 27.29 2.71
C GLU A 224 20.41 28.07 2.16
N GLU A 225 19.58 28.62 3.05
CA GLU A 225 18.51 29.53 2.63
C GLU A 225 19.14 30.56 1.69
N PRO A 226 18.59 30.79 0.48
CA PRO A 226 19.15 31.78 -0.41
C PRO A 226 19.12 33.12 0.33
N ASP A 227 20.30 33.70 0.56
CA ASP A 227 20.45 35.05 1.08
C ASP A 227 19.50 35.95 0.27
N GLU A 228 18.45 36.47 0.92
CA GLU A 228 17.68 37.58 0.37
C GLU A 228 18.64 38.76 0.26
N GLU A 229 19.25 38.91 -0.93
CA GLU A 229 20.03 40.09 -1.29
C GLU A 229 19.16 41.33 -1.10
N LYS A 230 19.64 42.20 -0.20
CA LYS A 230 19.09 43.52 0.15
C LYS A 230 19.13 44.52 -1.00
#